data_AF-A0A7C2PAM9-F1
#
_entry.id   AF-A0A7C2PAM9-F1
#
_cell.length_a   1.000
_cell.length_b   1.000
_cell.length_c   1.000
_cell.angle_alpha   90.00
_cell.angle_beta   90.00
_cell.angle_gamma   90.00
#
_symmetry.space_group_name_H-M   'P 1'
#
loop_
_entity.id
_entity.type
_entity.pdbx_description
1 polymer ?
#
loop_
_entity_poly.entity_id
_entity_poly.type
_entity_poly.pdbx_seq_one_letter_code
_entity_poly.pdbx_strand_id
1 'polypeptide(L)'
;MRHLATVLLAIALAAMPLHAQVGKNQNLADPNLADRDTLRSLPHVNDALADAIVAGRPYTSAKALNDVVAKTLSEAQRAELYARLFRQIDLNAASRDEIMSIPGMTSRMAHEFEEYRPYTSLEQFRREIGKYVDASEVARLEQYVFVPLKLNSASAADLMTIPGMTNRMVREFEEYRPYTSIEQFRREIGKYVDANEVARLESYVVLE
;
A
#
# COMPACT_ATOMS: atom_id res chain seq x y z
N MET A 1 -15.37 38.55 51.21
CA MET A 1 -14.27 37.77 50.63
C MET A 1 -14.80 36.43 50.14
N ARG A 2 -15.05 36.31 48.83
CA ARG A 2 -15.31 35.02 48.16
C ARG A 2 -14.71 35.13 46.77
N HIS A 3 -13.49 34.64 46.60
CA HIS A 3 -12.84 34.53 45.30
C HIS A 3 -13.34 33.23 44.65
N LEU A 4 -14.03 33.34 43.52
CA LEU A 4 -14.26 32.21 42.62
C LEU A 4 -12.94 31.92 41.89
N ALA A 5 -12.41 30.70 42.05
CA ALA A 5 -11.33 30.19 41.25
C ALA A 5 -11.91 29.56 39.97
N THR A 6 -11.69 30.20 38.83
CA THR A 6 -11.99 29.64 37.51
C THR A 6 -10.92 28.60 37.18
N VAL A 7 -11.29 27.32 37.18
CA VAL A 7 -10.44 26.24 36.68
C VAL A 7 -10.57 26.21 35.16
N LEU A 8 -9.53 26.67 34.45
CA LEU A 8 -9.38 26.43 33.02
C LEU A 8 -8.91 24.99 32.83
N LEU A 9 -9.82 24.13 32.36
CA LEU A 9 -9.49 22.79 31.89
C LEU A 9 -8.87 22.91 30.50
N ALA A 10 -7.54 22.86 30.43
CA ALA A 10 -6.82 22.72 29.17
C ALA A 10 -7.03 21.30 28.66
N ILE A 11 -7.88 21.14 27.64
CA ILE A 11 -7.99 19.89 26.88
C ILE A 11 -6.72 19.80 26.03
N ALA A 12 -5.78 18.95 26.46
CA ALA A 12 -4.63 18.57 25.64
C ALA A 12 -5.16 17.78 24.44
N LEU A 13 -5.10 18.38 23.25
CA LEU A 13 -5.30 17.67 21.99
C LEU A 13 -4.13 16.69 21.84
N ALA A 14 -4.31 15.43 22.22
CA ALA A 14 -3.32 14.40 21.94
C ALA A 14 -3.21 14.28 20.41
N ALA A 15 -2.06 14.68 19.86
CA ALA A 15 -1.73 14.42 18.47
C ALA A 15 -1.75 12.90 18.28
N MET A 16 -2.79 12.39 17.60
CA MET A 16 -2.82 10.99 17.23
C MET A 16 -1.58 10.71 16.36
N PRO A 17 -0.82 9.63 16.62
CA PRO A 17 0.32 9.30 15.80
C PRO A 17 -0.12 9.18 14.34
N LEU A 18 0.66 9.78 13.44
CA LEU A 18 0.52 9.54 12.00
C LEU A 18 0.92 8.09 11.73
N HIS A 19 -0.05 7.21 11.51
CA HIS A 19 0.21 5.81 11.23
C HIS A 19 0.21 5.61 9.72
N ALA A 20 1.35 5.89 9.06
CA ALA A 20 1.49 5.54 7.64
C ALA A 20 1.08 4.07 7.44
N GLN A 21 0.04 3.84 6.64
CA GLN A 21 -0.52 2.50 6.41
C GLN A 21 0.02 1.86 5.14
N VAL A 22 0.47 2.67 4.19
CA VAL A 22 1.15 2.21 2.98
C VAL A 22 2.64 2.55 3.05
N GLY A 23 3.48 1.57 2.73
CA GLY A 23 4.92 1.74 2.73
C GLY A 23 5.38 2.84 1.79
N LYS A 24 6.38 3.62 2.21
CA LYS A 24 6.95 4.67 1.34
C LYS A 24 7.80 4.05 0.24
N ASN A 25 7.38 4.19 -1.00
CA ASN A 25 8.17 3.78 -2.18
C ASN A 25 9.34 4.74 -2.38
N GLN A 26 10.48 4.48 -1.73
CA GLN A 26 11.64 5.38 -1.82
C GLN A 26 12.42 5.19 -3.11
N ASN A 27 12.29 4.03 -3.78
CA ASN A 27 12.94 3.75 -5.08
C ASN A 27 12.17 2.73 -5.93
N LEU A 28 10.91 2.45 -5.57
CA LEU A 28 10.09 1.41 -6.18
C LEU A 28 9.03 2.05 -7.07
N ALA A 29 9.11 1.79 -8.37
CA ALA A 29 8.05 2.17 -9.29
C ALA A 29 6.77 1.40 -8.96
N ASP A 30 5.63 2.08 -9.03
CA ASP A 30 4.31 1.44 -8.93
C ASP A 30 3.88 0.99 -10.35
N PRO A 31 3.58 -0.30 -10.55
CA PRO A 31 3.24 -0.84 -11.87
C PRO A 31 1.93 -0.32 -12.44
N ASN A 32 1.05 0.28 -11.64
CA ASN A 32 -0.17 0.95 -12.10
C ASN A 32 0.07 2.40 -12.52
N LEU A 33 1.16 3.03 -12.04
CA LEU A 33 1.40 4.46 -12.23
C LEU A 33 2.59 4.78 -13.12
N ALA A 34 3.60 3.90 -13.18
CA ALA A 34 4.78 4.10 -14.01
C ALA A 34 4.39 4.32 -15.48
N ASP A 35 4.95 5.33 -16.14
CA ASP A 35 4.75 5.46 -17.59
C ASP A 35 5.59 4.41 -18.35
N ARG A 36 5.33 4.33 -19.67
CA ARG A 36 5.98 3.33 -20.53
C ARG A 36 7.50 3.51 -20.59
N ASP A 37 7.99 4.75 -20.56
CA ASP A 37 9.42 5.05 -20.63
C ASP A 37 10.13 4.68 -19.33
N THR A 38 9.50 4.95 -18.19
CA THR A 38 9.94 4.48 -16.87
C THR A 38 10.03 2.97 -16.88
N LEU A 39 9.00 2.25 -17.35
CA LEU A 39 9.01 0.79 -17.42
C LEU A 39 10.19 0.28 -18.27
N ARG A 40 10.41 0.83 -19.45
CA ARG A 40 11.52 0.45 -20.35
C ARG A 40 12.91 0.69 -19.76
N SER A 41 13.03 1.62 -18.82
CA SER A 41 14.31 1.88 -18.14
C SER A 41 14.66 0.83 -17.07
N LEU A 42 13.71 -0.05 -16.74
CA LEU A 42 13.87 -1.06 -15.69
C LEU A 42 14.61 -2.32 -16.20
N PRO A 43 15.27 -3.06 -15.30
CA PRO A 43 15.95 -4.31 -15.64
C PRO A 43 15.02 -5.28 -16.36
N HIS A 44 15.50 -5.82 -17.49
CA HIS A 44 14.82 -6.85 -18.30
C HIS A 44 13.49 -6.42 -18.96
N VAL A 45 13.09 -5.16 -18.85
CA VAL A 45 11.85 -4.67 -19.47
C VAL A 45 12.10 -4.13 -20.86
N ASN A 46 11.83 -4.96 -21.87
CA ASN A 46 11.80 -4.52 -23.27
C ASN A 46 10.45 -3.88 -23.63
N ASP A 47 10.32 -3.41 -24.87
CA ASP A 47 9.09 -2.78 -25.38
C ASP A 47 7.85 -3.67 -25.19
N ALA A 48 7.96 -4.95 -25.56
CA ALA A 48 6.84 -5.89 -25.47
C ALA A 48 6.37 -6.13 -24.03
N LEU A 49 7.32 -6.24 -23.08
CA LEU A 49 6.98 -6.41 -21.66
C LEU A 49 6.41 -5.11 -21.08
N ALA A 50 6.95 -3.93 -21.45
CA ALA A 50 6.37 -2.65 -21.03
C ALA A 50 4.91 -2.52 -21.50
N ASP A 51 4.63 -2.86 -22.75
CA ASP A 51 3.27 -2.85 -23.31
C ASP A 51 2.35 -3.86 -22.61
N ALA A 52 2.86 -5.06 -22.31
CA ALA A 52 2.11 -6.07 -21.55
C ALA A 52 1.80 -5.59 -20.12
N ILE A 53 2.76 -4.93 -19.45
CA ILE A 53 2.55 -4.39 -18.11
C ILE A 53 1.48 -3.30 -18.13
N VAL A 54 1.52 -2.37 -19.10
CA VAL A 54 0.51 -1.31 -19.24
C VAL A 54 -0.86 -1.89 -19.56
N ALA A 55 -0.94 -2.85 -20.48
CA ALA A 55 -2.19 -3.49 -20.88
C ALA A 55 -2.85 -4.30 -19.75
N GLY A 56 -2.07 -4.83 -18.80
CA GLY A 56 -2.57 -5.59 -17.66
C GLY A 56 -3.12 -4.76 -16.50
N ARG A 57 -3.10 -3.42 -16.58
CA ARG A 57 -3.59 -2.55 -15.51
C ARG A 57 -5.11 -2.59 -15.35
N PRO A 58 -5.63 -2.45 -14.11
CA PRO A 58 -4.90 -2.25 -12.87
C PRO A 58 -4.51 -3.60 -12.22
N TYR A 59 -3.31 -3.65 -11.64
CA TYR A 59 -2.88 -4.72 -10.75
C TYR A 59 -3.41 -4.46 -9.34
N THR A 60 -4.41 -5.23 -8.92
CA THR A 60 -4.94 -5.21 -7.54
C THR A 60 -4.14 -6.10 -6.59
N SER A 61 -3.21 -6.92 -7.11
CA SER A 61 -2.34 -7.79 -6.31
C SER A 61 -0.96 -7.98 -6.93
N ALA A 62 0.04 -8.35 -6.13
CA ALA A 62 1.38 -8.67 -6.62
C ALA A 62 1.37 -9.92 -7.51
N LYS A 63 0.49 -10.89 -7.20
CA LYS A 63 0.29 -12.05 -8.04
C LYS A 63 -0.15 -11.68 -9.46
N ALA A 64 -1.09 -10.74 -9.61
CA ALA A 64 -1.57 -10.32 -10.93
C ALA A 64 -0.45 -9.70 -11.78
N LEU A 65 0.42 -8.88 -11.18
CA LEU A 65 1.62 -8.38 -11.84
C LEU A 65 2.55 -9.53 -12.23
N ASN A 66 2.79 -10.46 -11.30
CA ASN A 66 3.69 -11.57 -11.52
C ASN A 66 3.22 -12.51 -12.62
N ASP A 67 1.93 -12.74 -12.76
CA ASP A 67 1.35 -13.56 -13.83
C ASP A 67 1.60 -12.94 -15.22
N VAL A 68 1.75 -11.61 -15.34
CA VAL A 68 2.14 -10.94 -16.58
C VAL A 68 3.64 -11.07 -16.82
N VAL A 69 4.45 -10.73 -15.82
CA VAL A 69 5.92 -10.69 -15.94
C VAL A 69 6.54 -12.08 -16.11
N ALA A 70 5.99 -13.10 -15.46
CA ALA A 70 6.49 -14.48 -15.51
C ALA A 70 6.31 -15.16 -16.87
N LYS A 71 5.51 -14.59 -17.78
CA LYS A 71 5.39 -15.07 -19.17
C LYS A 71 6.68 -14.88 -19.96
N THR A 72 7.52 -13.93 -19.56
CA THR A 72 8.73 -13.55 -20.30
C THR A 72 10.00 -13.65 -19.46
N LEU A 73 9.92 -13.38 -18.15
CA LEU A 73 11.10 -13.31 -17.28
C LEU A 73 11.25 -14.59 -16.44
N SER A 74 12.49 -15.06 -16.31
CA SER A 74 12.86 -16.09 -15.33
C SER A 74 12.72 -15.57 -13.89
N GLU A 75 12.72 -16.47 -12.91
CA GLU A 75 12.61 -16.09 -11.50
C GLU A 75 13.72 -15.13 -11.04
N ALA A 76 14.96 -15.38 -11.46
CA ALA A 76 16.09 -14.50 -11.16
C ALA A 76 15.90 -13.09 -11.75
N GLN A 77 15.46 -13.00 -13.01
CA GLN A 77 15.17 -11.71 -13.65
C GLN A 77 14.00 -10.98 -13.00
N ARG A 78 12.97 -11.72 -12.54
CA ARG A 78 11.87 -11.14 -11.77
C ARG A 78 12.34 -10.57 -10.45
N ALA A 79 13.22 -11.26 -9.72
CA ALA A 79 13.78 -10.73 -8.47
C ALA A 79 14.55 -9.41 -8.71
N GLU A 80 15.32 -9.32 -9.80
CA GLU A 80 16.02 -8.07 -10.18
C GLU A 80 15.04 -6.95 -10.56
N LEU A 81 13.98 -7.25 -11.30
CA LEU A 81 12.94 -6.29 -11.65
C LEU A 81 12.17 -5.82 -10.40
N TYR A 82 11.80 -6.75 -9.52
CA TYR A 82 11.02 -6.46 -8.32
C TYR A 82 11.79 -5.65 -7.28
N ALA A 83 13.12 -5.57 -7.38
CA ALA A 83 13.90 -4.61 -6.60
C ALA A 83 13.68 -3.15 -7.06
N ARG A 84 13.02 -2.92 -8.20
CA ARG A 84 12.80 -1.59 -8.82
C ARG A 84 11.34 -1.30 -9.17
N LEU A 85 10.48 -2.30 -9.30
CA LEU A 85 9.06 -2.17 -9.63
C LEU A 85 8.25 -3.23 -8.90
N PHE A 86 7.27 -2.85 -8.09
CA PHE A 86 6.47 -3.84 -7.36
C PHE A 86 5.06 -3.33 -7.06
N ARG A 87 4.08 -4.24 -7.08
CA ARG A 87 2.75 -3.98 -6.52
C ARG A 87 2.79 -4.36 -5.04
N GLN A 88 2.64 -3.38 -4.16
CA GLN A 88 2.63 -3.65 -2.72
C GLN A 88 1.57 -4.69 -2.34
N ILE A 89 1.88 -5.51 -1.33
CA ILE A 89 1.01 -6.57 -0.84
C ILE A 89 0.30 -6.16 0.46
N ASP A 90 -0.94 -6.61 0.62
CA ASP A 90 -1.69 -6.46 1.87
C ASP A 90 -1.10 -7.40 2.93
N LEU A 91 -0.52 -6.85 3.99
CA LEU A 91 0.05 -7.63 5.09
C LEU A 91 -0.92 -8.62 5.71
N ASN A 92 -2.23 -8.35 5.66
CA ASN A 92 -3.27 -9.15 6.29
C ASN A 92 -3.86 -10.21 5.37
N ALA A 93 -3.69 -10.09 4.06
CA ALA A 93 -4.34 -10.97 3.08
C ALA A 93 -3.38 -11.62 2.06
N ALA A 94 -2.15 -11.13 1.93
CA ALA A 94 -1.21 -11.63 0.93
C ALA A 94 -0.97 -13.14 1.07
N SER A 95 -0.94 -13.84 -0.05
CA SER A 95 -0.54 -15.24 -0.06
C SER A 95 0.95 -15.40 0.24
N ARG A 96 1.36 -16.60 0.65
CA ARG A 96 2.77 -16.92 0.86
C ARG A 96 3.61 -16.68 -0.40
N ASP A 97 3.07 -17.02 -1.58
CA ASP A 97 3.74 -16.82 -2.86
C ASP A 97 3.97 -15.33 -3.16
N GLU A 98 3.01 -14.47 -2.82
CA GLU A 98 3.18 -13.02 -2.95
C GLU A 98 4.24 -12.47 -1.98
N ILE A 99 4.27 -12.96 -0.74
CA ILE A 99 5.33 -12.58 0.21
C ILE A 99 6.70 -13.04 -0.32
N MET A 100 6.80 -14.28 -0.82
CA MET A 100 8.02 -14.84 -1.37
C MET A 100 8.47 -14.15 -2.67
N SER A 101 7.58 -13.44 -3.36
CA SER A 101 7.94 -12.63 -4.53
C SER A 101 8.74 -11.37 -4.18
N ILE A 102 8.76 -10.95 -2.91
CA ILE A 102 9.61 -9.85 -2.45
C ILE A 102 11.10 -10.28 -2.60
N PRO A 103 11.94 -9.49 -3.29
CA PRO A 103 13.35 -9.84 -3.46
C PRO A 103 14.06 -10.06 -2.12
N GLY A 104 14.84 -11.14 -2.03
CA GLY A 104 15.56 -11.51 -0.81
C GLY A 104 14.70 -12.15 0.29
N MET A 105 13.41 -12.39 0.05
CA MET A 105 12.56 -13.08 1.01
C MET A 105 13.02 -14.52 1.25
N THR A 106 12.93 -14.97 2.49
CA THR A 106 13.19 -16.37 2.88
C THR A 106 11.94 -16.98 3.47
N SER A 107 11.84 -18.32 3.45
CA SER A 107 10.71 -19.03 4.06
C SER A 107 10.50 -18.69 5.54
N ARG A 108 11.59 -18.39 6.26
CA ARG A 108 11.51 -17.95 7.66
C ARG A 108 10.91 -16.54 7.75
N MET A 109 11.42 -15.57 7.00
CA MET A 109 10.87 -14.21 7.01
C MET A 109 9.41 -14.17 6.57
N ALA A 110 9.03 -14.95 5.56
CA ALA A 110 7.65 -15.06 5.14
C ALA A 110 6.74 -15.62 6.24
N HIS A 111 7.24 -16.55 7.05
CA HIS A 111 6.50 -17.06 8.20
C HIS A 111 6.27 -15.98 9.26
N GLU A 112 7.26 -15.13 9.55
CA GLU A 112 7.09 -14.01 10.50
C GLU A 112 5.96 -13.06 10.03
N PHE A 113 5.86 -12.79 8.73
CA PHE A 113 4.79 -11.97 8.17
C PHE A 113 3.40 -12.60 8.37
N GLU A 114 3.30 -13.92 8.27
CA GLU A 114 2.05 -14.65 8.47
C GLU A 114 1.67 -14.70 9.95
N GLU A 115 2.64 -14.91 10.84
CA GLU A 115 2.44 -15.11 12.28
C GLU A 115 1.88 -13.86 12.98
N TYR A 116 2.33 -12.66 12.59
CA TYR A 116 1.89 -11.42 13.21
C TYR A 116 0.55 -10.87 12.69
N ARG A 117 -0.11 -11.59 11.78
CA ARG A 117 -1.45 -11.18 11.32
C ARG A 117 -2.47 -11.24 12.47
N PRO A 118 -3.40 -10.28 12.57
CA PRO A 118 -3.50 -9.09 11.75
C PRO A 118 -2.56 -7.95 12.20
N TYR A 119 -1.94 -7.30 11.22
CA TYR A 119 -1.32 -6.00 11.38
C TYR A 119 -2.36 -4.90 11.40
N THR A 120 -2.19 -3.97 12.34
CA THR A 120 -3.05 -2.79 12.52
C THR A 120 -2.36 -1.51 12.06
N SER A 121 -1.03 -1.53 11.95
CA SER A 121 -0.24 -0.41 11.43
C SER A 121 1.14 -0.84 10.92
N LEU A 122 1.77 -0.02 10.07
CA LEU A 122 3.18 -0.21 9.74
C LEU A 122 4.12 0.08 10.93
N GLU A 123 3.66 0.78 11.97
CA GLU A 123 4.42 0.88 13.22
C GLU A 123 4.52 -0.49 13.92
N GLN A 124 3.42 -1.24 13.98
CA GLN A 124 3.44 -2.64 14.42
C GLN A 124 4.38 -3.46 13.55
N PHE A 125 4.30 -3.32 12.21
CA PHE A 125 5.23 -4.01 11.30
C PHE A 125 6.70 -3.73 11.64
N ARG A 126 7.10 -2.47 11.76
CA ARG A 126 8.48 -2.08 12.09
C ARG A 126 8.94 -2.68 13.42
N ARG A 127 8.07 -2.65 14.44
CA ARG A 127 8.39 -3.17 15.78
C ARG A 127 8.55 -4.69 15.79
N GLU A 128 7.65 -5.41 15.14
CA GLU A 128 7.67 -6.88 15.15
C GLU A 128 8.77 -7.44 14.24
N ILE A 129 8.89 -6.92 13.00
CA ILE A 129 9.92 -7.39 12.05
C ILE A 129 11.32 -6.94 12.47
N GLY A 130 11.45 -5.77 13.09
CA GLY A 130 12.73 -5.27 13.61
C GLY A 130 13.35 -6.12 14.74
N LYS A 131 12.64 -7.13 15.26
CA LYS A 131 13.21 -8.13 16.17
C LYS A 131 14.12 -9.14 15.46
N TYR A 132 13.94 -9.30 14.14
CA TYR A 132 14.58 -10.36 13.36
C TYR A 132 15.58 -9.84 12.33
N VAL A 133 15.41 -8.60 11.89
CA VAL A 133 16.26 -7.96 10.89
C VAL A 133 16.62 -6.54 11.34
N ASP A 134 17.70 -6.00 10.78
CA ASP A 134 18.11 -4.64 11.10
C ASP A 134 17.17 -3.56 10.53
N ALA A 135 17.36 -2.31 10.97
CA ALA A 135 16.52 -1.20 10.57
C ALA A 135 16.55 -0.90 9.06
N SER A 136 17.67 -1.20 8.38
CA SER A 136 17.79 -1.00 6.93
C SER A 136 16.94 -2.02 6.18
N GLU A 137 16.92 -3.27 6.67
CA GLU A 137 16.10 -4.33 6.10
C GLU A 137 14.61 -4.13 6.40
N VAL A 138 14.25 -3.65 7.60
CA VAL A 138 12.85 -3.23 7.88
C VAL A 138 12.42 -2.15 6.89
N ALA A 139 13.23 -1.10 6.71
CA ALA A 139 12.91 -0.02 5.78
C ALA A 139 12.84 -0.49 4.32
N ARG A 140 13.62 -1.50 3.95
CA ARG A 140 13.54 -2.13 2.63
C ARG A 140 12.23 -2.89 2.47
N LEU A 141 11.90 -3.79 3.40
CA LEU A 141 10.70 -4.62 3.36
C LEU A 141 9.40 -3.79 3.41
N GLU A 142 9.40 -2.70 4.18
CA GLU A 142 8.25 -1.81 4.30
C GLU A 142 7.77 -1.28 2.95
N GLN A 143 8.66 -1.06 1.98
CA GLN A 143 8.30 -0.54 0.64
C GLN A 143 7.38 -1.48 -0.13
N TYR A 144 7.36 -2.77 0.22
CA TYR A 144 6.63 -3.82 -0.49
C TYR A 144 5.25 -4.08 0.09
N VAL A 145 4.89 -3.43 1.19
CA VAL A 145 3.73 -3.83 1.99
C VAL A 145 2.83 -2.65 2.35
N PHE A 146 1.58 -2.96 2.65
CA PHE A 146 0.64 -2.04 3.27
C PHE A 146 -0.28 -2.78 4.24
N VAL A 147 -0.89 -2.01 5.15
CA VAL A 147 -2.04 -2.42 5.95
C VAL A 147 -3.27 -1.74 5.36
N PRO A 148 -4.39 -2.45 5.12
CA PRO A 148 -5.57 -1.84 4.51
C PRO A 148 -6.13 -0.68 5.34
N LEU A 149 -6.49 0.40 4.66
CA LEU A 149 -7.04 1.59 5.31
C LEU A 149 -8.54 1.43 5.52
N LYS A 150 -8.98 1.66 6.75
CA LYS A 150 -10.41 1.66 7.08
C LYS A 150 -11.09 2.87 6.45
N LEU A 151 -12.06 2.63 5.57
CA LEU A 151 -12.70 3.68 4.77
C LEU A 151 -13.27 4.82 5.61
N ASN A 152 -13.86 4.52 6.77
CA ASN A 152 -14.60 5.50 7.58
C ASN A 152 -13.73 6.21 8.64
N SER A 153 -12.58 5.66 9.00
CA SER A 153 -11.74 6.19 10.08
C SER A 153 -10.29 6.55 9.68
N ALA A 154 -9.81 6.15 8.51
CA ALA A 154 -8.46 6.53 8.06
C ALA A 154 -8.32 8.05 7.97
N SER A 155 -7.21 8.60 8.46
CA SER A 155 -6.97 10.04 8.37
C SER A 155 -6.66 10.47 6.93
N ALA A 156 -6.85 11.76 6.61
CA ALA A 156 -6.40 12.32 5.33
C ALA A 156 -4.90 12.03 5.04
N ALA A 157 -4.07 12.06 6.08
CA ALA A 157 -2.65 11.78 5.96
C ALA A 157 -2.37 10.30 5.62
N ASP A 158 -3.14 9.38 6.20
CA ASP A 158 -3.02 7.95 5.89
C ASP A 158 -3.50 7.69 4.45
N LEU A 159 -4.64 8.28 4.05
CA LEU A 159 -5.14 8.18 2.67
C LEU A 159 -4.12 8.70 1.66
N MET A 160 -3.43 9.81 1.96
CA MET A 160 -2.35 10.35 1.12
C MET A 160 -1.14 9.41 0.97
N THR A 161 -1.01 8.36 1.78
CA THR A 161 0.05 7.35 1.60
C THR A 161 -0.23 6.38 0.45
N ILE A 162 -1.48 6.28 -0.02
CA ILE A 162 -1.82 5.47 -1.20
C ILE A 162 -1.07 6.03 -2.43
N PRO A 163 -0.28 5.22 -3.16
CA PRO A 163 0.42 5.68 -4.36
C PRO A 163 -0.54 6.38 -5.35
N GLY A 164 -0.12 7.51 -5.91
CA GLY A 164 -0.93 8.27 -6.86
C GLY A 164 -2.13 9.01 -6.23
N MET A 165 -2.32 8.95 -4.91
CA MET A 165 -3.37 9.70 -4.23
C MET A 165 -3.17 11.20 -4.38
N THR A 166 -4.28 11.94 -4.50
CA THR A 166 -4.28 13.40 -4.57
C THR A 166 -5.13 14.00 -3.47
N ASN A 167 -4.82 15.24 -3.07
CA ASN A 167 -5.65 15.98 -2.10
C ASN A 167 -7.12 16.10 -2.53
N ARG A 168 -7.39 16.11 -3.85
CA ARG A 168 -8.76 16.08 -4.36
C ARG A 168 -9.43 14.75 -4.00
N MET A 169 -8.81 13.63 -4.36
CA MET A 169 -9.38 12.30 -4.08
C MET A 169 -9.52 12.01 -2.58
N VAL A 170 -8.60 12.48 -1.75
CA VAL A 170 -8.77 12.39 -0.28
C VAL A 170 -10.04 13.09 0.19
N ARG A 171 -10.32 14.30 -0.32
CA ARG A 171 -11.57 14.99 0.01
C ARG A 171 -12.79 14.22 -0.44
N GLU A 172 -12.77 13.63 -1.64
CA GLU A 172 -13.89 12.80 -2.09
C GLU A 172 -14.07 11.57 -1.20
N PHE A 173 -12.99 10.94 -0.72
CA PHE A 173 -13.08 9.83 0.22
C PHE A 173 -13.77 10.27 1.52
N GLU A 174 -13.41 11.43 2.06
CA GLU A 174 -13.97 11.95 3.31
C GLU A 174 -15.43 12.42 3.17
N GLU A 175 -15.78 13.06 2.05
CA GLU A 175 -17.12 13.62 1.78
C GLU A 175 -18.22 12.56 1.83
N TYR A 176 -17.97 11.36 1.30
CA TYR A 176 -18.97 10.30 1.24
C TYR A 176 -19.00 9.37 2.46
N ARG A 177 -18.24 9.70 3.53
CA ARG A 177 -18.32 8.96 4.78
C ARG A 177 -19.67 9.22 5.49
N PRO A 178 -20.25 8.21 6.17
CA PRO A 178 -19.77 6.83 6.21
C PRO A 178 -20.14 6.06 4.92
N TYR A 179 -19.17 5.29 4.43
CA TYR A 179 -19.44 4.19 3.52
C TYR A 179 -20.09 3.05 4.29
N THR A 180 -21.16 2.51 3.73
CA THR A 180 -21.92 1.36 4.28
C THR A 180 -21.70 0.10 3.46
N SER A 181 -21.07 0.21 2.29
CA SER A 181 -20.77 -0.90 1.37
C SER A 181 -19.64 -0.52 0.43
N ILE A 182 -18.94 -1.52 -0.12
CA ILE A 182 -17.96 -1.31 -1.19
C ILE A 182 -18.66 -0.89 -2.50
N GLU A 183 -19.91 -1.30 -2.70
CA GLU A 183 -20.75 -0.82 -3.81
C GLU A 183 -21.00 0.68 -3.73
N GLN A 184 -21.20 1.24 -2.53
CA GLN A 184 -21.24 2.69 -2.33
C GLN A 184 -19.90 3.32 -2.68
N PHE A 185 -18.78 2.77 -2.19
CA PHE A 185 -17.44 3.26 -2.54
C PHE A 185 -17.24 3.34 -4.05
N ARG A 186 -17.47 2.24 -4.77
CA ARG A 186 -17.32 2.17 -6.23
C ARG A 186 -18.18 3.19 -6.96
N ARG A 187 -19.44 3.35 -6.53
CA ARG A 187 -20.39 4.30 -7.14
C ARG A 187 -19.98 5.75 -6.91
N GLU A 188 -19.59 6.11 -5.68
CA GLU A 188 -19.27 7.50 -5.34
C GLU A 188 -17.91 7.90 -5.91
N ILE A 189 -16.88 7.07 -5.75
CA ILE A 189 -15.53 7.33 -6.28
C ILE A 189 -15.49 7.25 -7.81
N GLY A 190 -16.28 6.36 -8.42
CA GLY A 190 -16.41 6.23 -9.88
C GLY A 190 -17.02 7.46 -10.58
N LYS A 191 -17.51 8.46 -9.84
CA LYS A 191 -17.89 9.76 -10.42
C LYS A 191 -16.68 10.62 -10.81
N TYR A 192 -15.50 10.33 -10.27
CA TYR A 192 -14.31 11.18 -10.37
C TYR A 192 -13.17 10.56 -11.16
N VAL A 193 -13.13 9.23 -11.20
CA VAL A 193 -12.07 8.44 -11.83
C VAL A 193 -12.69 7.26 -12.57
N ASP A 194 -11.94 6.68 -13.51
CA ASP A 194 -12.39 5.52 -14.26
C ASP A 194 -12.44 4.23 -13.41
N ALA A 195 -13.02 3.18 -13.97
CA ALA A 195 -13.20 1.90 -13.27
C ALA A 195 -11.87 1.24 -12.87
N ASN A 196 -10.79 1.45 -13.64
CA ASN A 196 -9.49 0.88 -13.32
C ASN A 196 -8.90 1.57 -12.09
N GLU A 197 -9.04 2.89 -12.03
CA GLU A 197 -8.60 3.68 -10.88
C GLU A 197 -9.46 3.40 -9.64
N VAL A 198 -10.79 3.21 -9.79
CA VAL A 198 -11.64 2.72 -8.69
C VAL A 198 -11.12 1.40 -8.15
N ALA A 199 -10.88 0.40 -9.01
CA ALA A 199 -10.40 -0.91 -8.58
C ALA A 199 -9.02 -0.84 -7.91
N ARG A 200 -8.12 0.02 -8.41
CA ARG A 200 -6.81 0.25 -7.80
C ARG A 200 -6.96 0.84 -6.39
N LEU A 201 -7.74 1.90 -6.24
CA LEU A 201 -7.98 2.56 -4.96
C LEU A 201 -8.69 1.64 -3.96
N GLU A 202 -9.69 0.88 -4.43
CA GLU A 202 -10.40 -0.12 -3.63
C GLU A 202 -9.46 -1.16 -3.03
N SER A 203 -8.44 -1.59 -3.79
CA SER A 203 -7.50 -2.61 -3.31
C SER A 203 -6.63 -2.18 -2.13
N TYR A 204 -6.68 -0.92 -1.70
CA TYR A 204 -5.97 -0.42 -0.52
C TYR A 204 -6.85 -0.23 0.71
N VAL A 205 -8.17 -0.40 0.58
CA VAL A 205 -9.12 -0.01 1.62
C VAL A 205 -10.02 -1.18 2.03
N VAL A 206 -10.54 -1.07 3.25
CA VAL A 206 -11.53 -2.00 3.79
C VAL A 206 -12.70 -1.24 4.39
N LEU A 207 -13.88 -1.85 4.33
CA LEU A 207 -15.04 -1.42 5.10
C LEU A 207 -14.88 -1.87 6.56
N GLU A 208 -15.33 -1.04 7.50
CA GLU A 208 -15.34 -1.35 8.94
C GLU A 208 -16.46 -2.34 9.31
#